data_AF-A0A480ZTV3-F1
#
_entry.id   AF-A0A480ZTV3-F1
#
_cell.length_a   1.000
_cell.length_b   1.000
_cell.length_c   1.000
_cell.angle_alpha   90.00
_cell.angle_beta   90.00
_cell.angle_gamma   90.00
#
_symmetry.space_group_name_H-M   'P 1'
#
loop_
_entity.id
_entity.type
_entity.pdbx_description
1 polymer ?
#
loop_
_entity_poly.entity_id
_entity_poly.type
_entity_poly.pdbx_seq_one_letter_code
_entity_poly.pdbx_strand_id
1 'polypeptide(L)'
;MGPARWLALGGLLALAGLLEGRLVRKEEAGFGECNRFFYAGTPPAGLAAAAHVKICQRSEGAERFATLYSTGDRIPVYSAFRAAHPAPLGAEQRWLVEPQIDDPSSSLEEVTDEADATSSVNNLGSKQALNADYLGSDYQTGQLYPFSLSSDPHTATFTLTNAAPMTPSFQKQWYLTLNSLMDLALSPQCGNGEELYILTGAVPSDLKVKDKVTIPEFVWLAACCAVPGGGWAMGFVKHTRDGEVIEDVMVKELEKLLPFNPQLFQDNCGEMEQDTEKMKKILEMVNQVQDEERRAHTEGASRTPSSTRSSRSALLPPETSGEKSSLLGKLLGFIATPFIKLCQLIYCLAIGILKYTVYFVWYVTKQVTYGLESCLYRLGSATISYFLAIGEELASIPWKVLKVMVRITRAILRILCCLLKEDLSYCPEISQPKRALASPDTSLQPKSHRDSPGHDCLLGLH
;
A
#
# COMPACT_ATOMS: atom_id res chain seq x y z
N MET A 1 44.91 -12.81 15.57
CA MET A 1 43.69 -13.10 14.78
C MET A 1 42.53 -12.41 15.50
N GLY A 2 42.06 -11.28 14.96
CA GLY A 2 41.23 -10.32 15.70
C GLY A 2 39.72 -10.44 15.42
N PRO A 3 38.88 -9.92 16.33
CA PRO A 3 37.42 -10.08 16.34
C PRO A 3 36.67 -9.31 15.24
N ALA A 4 37.38 -8.64 14.32
CA ALA A 4 36.77 -7.84 13.25
C ALA A 4 36.10 -8.69 12.14
N ARG A 5 36.36 -10.00 12.08
CA ARG A 5 35.79 -10.89 11.04
C ARG A 5 34.39 -11.41 11.35
N TRP A 6 33.92 -11.29 12.60
CA TRP A 6 32.58 -11.76 13.00
C TRP A 6 31.47 -10.73 12.73
N LEU A 7 31.80 -9.44 12.74
CA LEU A 7 30.83 -8.37 12.46
C LEU A 7 30.46 -8.27 10.97
N ALA A 8 31.34 -8.68 10.06
CA ALA A 8 31.06 -8.69 8.63
C ALA A 8 30.08 -9.81 8.21
N LEU A 9 30.08 -10.95 8.92
CA LEU A 9 29.11 -12.03 8.68
C LEU A 9 27.72 -11.70 9.26
N GLY A 10 27.65 -10.98 10.37
CA GLY A 10 26.37 -10.50 10.93
C GLY A 10 25.68 -9.45 10.04
N GLY A 11 26.45 -8.58 9.39
CA GLY A 11 25.93 -7.60 8.42
C GLY A 11 25.42 -8.25 7.12
N LEU A 12 26.10 -9.27 6.61
CA LEU A 12 25.69 -10.01 5.41
C LEU A 12 24.42 -10.85 5.62
N LEU A 13 24.22 -11.41 6.82
CA LEU A 13 22.97 -12.11 7.17
C LEU A 13 21.80 -11.14 7.37
N ALA A 14 22.05 -9.94 7.89
CA ALA A 14 21.02 -8.90 7.98
C ALA A 14 20.59 -8.35 6.61
N LEU A 15 21.50 -8.32 5.64
CA LEU A 15 21.20 -7.96 4.24
C LEU A 15 20.51 -9.08 3.45
N ALA A 16 20.76 -10.34 3.78
CA ALA A 16 20.07 -11.47 3.15
C ALA A 16 18.57 -11.53 3.54
N GLY A 17 18.23 -11.15 4.77
CA GLY A 17 16.83 -11.10 5.23
C GLY A 17 15.99 -9.95 4.64
N LEU A 18 16.59 -9.06 3.85
CA LEU A 18 15.87 -7.98 3.14
C LEU A 18 15.32 -8.40 1.77
N LEU A 19 15.73 -9.55 1.25
CA LEU A 19 15.37 -10.05 -0.09
C LEU A 19 14.44 -11.27 -0.07
N GLU A 20 14.20 -11.87 1.10
CA GLU A 20 13.21 -12.95 1.24
C GLU A 20 11.83 -12.36 1.48
N GLY A 21 10.81 -12.98 0.87
CA GLY A 21 9.44 -12.56 1.10
C GLY A 21 8.98 -12.73 2.54
N ARG A 22 8.65 -11.62 3.18
CA ARG A 22 8.27 -11.54 4.58
C ARG A 22 6.77 -11.75 4.72
N LEU A 23 6.39 -13.03 4.85
CA LEU A 23 5.17 -13.35 5.58
C LEU A 23 5.36 -12.96 7.06
N VAL A 24 4.49 -12.09 7.58
CA VAL A 24 4.58 -11.68 8.99
C VAL A 24 4.29 -12.90 9.84
N ARG A 25 5.26 -13.27 10.69
CA ARG A 25 5.16 -14.50 11.48
C ARG A 25 3.96 -14.44 12.40
N LYS A 26 3.35 -15.59 12.69
CA LYS A 26 2.11 -15.65 13.47
C LYS A 26 2.28 -15.05 14.88
N GLU A 27 3.47 -15.23 15.45
CA GLU A 27 3.90 -14.73 16.75
C GLU A 27 4.25 -13.23 16.76
N GLU A 28 4.45 -12.61 15.60
CA GLU A 28 4.74 -11.18 15.51
C GLU A 28 3.46 -10.36 15.68
N ALA A 29 3.53 -9.33 16.53
CA ALA A 29 2.43 -8.42 16.75
C ALA A 29 2.21 -7.54 15.52
N GLY A 30 0.94 -7.38 15.13
CA GLY A 30 0.56 -6.61 13.95
C GLY A 30 1.09 -7.17 12.63
N PHE A 31 1.49 -6.28 11.73
CA PHE A 31 1.97 -6.49 10.36
C PHE A 31 3.44 -6.04 10.16
N GLY A 32 4.23 -6.00 11.24
CA GLY A 32 5.63 -5.56 11.18
C GLY A 32 5.76 -4.13 10.67
N GLU A 33 6.57 -3.94 9.63
CA GLU A 33 6.84 -2.65 8.99
C GLU A 33 5.59 -2.01 8.36
N CYS A 34 4.61 -2.84 7.97
CA CYS A 34 3.36 -2.37 7.42
C CYS A 34 2.37 -1.85 8.48
N ASN A 35 2.73 -1.85 9.78
CA ASN A 35 1.89 -1.27 10.83
C ASN A 35 1.53 0.21 10.56
N ARG A 36 2.38 0.95 9.83
CA ARG A 36 2.15 2.35 9.44
C ARG A 36 0.90 2.61 8.59
N PHE A 37 0.32 1.57 7.99
CA PHE A 37 -0.92 1.69 7.19
C PHE A 37 -2.19 1.60 8.04
N PHE A 38 -2.04 1.34 9.34
CA PHE A 38 -3.15 1.27 10.28
C PHE A 38 -3.18 2.50 11.17
N TYR A 39 -4.39 2.92 11.54
CA TYR A 39 -4.60 3.97 12.52
C TYR A 39 -3.86 3.63 13.83
N ALA A 40 -3.09 4.59 14.34
CA ALA A 40 -2.24 4.43 15.53
C ALA A 40 -1.25 3.25 15.48
N GLY A 41 -0.97 2.69 14.28
CA GLY A 41 -0.14 1.49 14.14
C GLY A 41 -0.82 0.19 14.56
N THR A 42 -2.13 0.20 14.80
CA THR A 42 -2.88 -0.91 15.39
C THR A 42 -3.84 -1.53 14.36
N PRO A 43 -3.65 -2.79 13.94
CA PRO A 43 -4.58 -3.44 13.01
C PRO A 43 -5.90 -3.85 13.68
N PRO A 44 -6.93 -4.18 12.88
CA PRO A 44 -8.19 -4.67 13.39
C PRO A 44 -8.05 -5.86 14.35
N ALA A 45 -8.78 -5.82 15.47
CA ALA A 45 -8.84 -6.91 16.43
C ALA A 45 -10.01 -7.86 16.13
N GLY A 46 -9.91 -9.12 16.55
CA GLY A 46 -10.97 -10.12 16.40
C GLY A 46 -11.00 -10.91 15.09
N LEU A 47 -10.11 -10.60 14.13
CA LEU A 47 -10.03 -11.28 12.83
C LEU A 47 -8.95 -12.39 12.75
N ALA A 48 -8.31 -12.73 13.86
CA ALA A 48 -7.28 -13.77 13.86
C ALA A 48 -7.91 -15.16 13.75
N ALA A 49 -7.62 -15.89 12.67
CA ALA A 49 -8.03 -17.29 12.48
C ALA A 49 -6.86 -18.15 12.00
N ALA A 50 -6.98 -19.47 12.16
CA ALA A 50 -5.90 -20.41 11.80
C ALA A 50 -5.53 -20.37 10.30
N ALA A 51 -6.52 -20.15 9.42
CA ALA A 51 -6.33 -20.04 7.99
C ALA A 51 -5.95 -18.62 7.52
N HIS A 52 -5.90 -17.64 8.42
CA HIS A 52 -5.56 -16.27 8.07
C HIS A 52 -4.05 -16.04 8.17
N VAL A 53 -3.49 -15.43 7.14
CA VAL A 53 -2.07 -15.08 7.07
C VAL A 53 -1.92 -13.56 6.93
N LYS A 54 -0.92 -13.00 7.59
CA LYS A 54 -0.64 -11.56 7.59
C LYS A 54 0.45 -11.27 6.58
N ILE A 55 0.14 -10.43 5.60
CA ILE A 55 1.05 -10.08 4.52
C ILE A 55 1.38 -8.60 4.63
N CYS A 56 2.66 -8.28 4.75
CA CYS A 56 3.15 -6.92 4.52
C CYS A 56 3.51 -6.83 3.04
N GLN A 57 2.68 -6.13 2.26
CA GLN A 57 2.84 -6.05 0.82
C GLN A 57 3.96 -5.07 0.49
N ARG A 58 5.05 -5.57 -0.09
CA ARG A 58 6.23 -4.77 -0.44
C ARG A 58 6.52 -4.90 -1.92
N SER A 59 7.07 -3.83 -2.49
CA SER A 59 7.56 -3.84 -3.89
C SER A 59 8.84 -3.01 -3.94
N GLU A 60 9.89 -3.58 -4.54
CA GLU A 60 11.27 -3.07 -4.54
C GLU A 60 11.80 -2.82 -3.11
N GLY A 61 11.43 -3.69 -2.16
CA GLY A 61 11.84 -3.60 -0.76
C GLY A 61 11.12 -2.53 0.06
N ALA A 62 10.24 -1.72 -0.55
CA ALA A 62 9.44 -0.70 0.14
C ALA A 62 8.02 -1.21 0.43
N GLU A 63 7.52 -0.95 1.64
CA GLU A 63 6.16 -1.33 2.03
C GLU A 63 5.11 -0.47 1.34
N ARG A 64 4.07 -1.10 0.80
CA ARG A 64 3.02 -0.44 0.00
C ARG A 64 1.67 -0.45 0.69
N PHE A 65 1.27 -1.58 1.27
CA PHE A 65 0.04 -1.75 2.04
C PHE A 65 0.12 -3.03 2.91
N ALA A 66 -0.89 -3.30 3.72
CA ALA A 66 -1.00 -4.55 4.47
C ALA A 66 -2.23 -5.35 4.03
N THR A 67 -2.16 -6.68 4.07
CA THR A 67 -3.30 -7.53 3.74
C THR A 67 -3.41 -8.69 4.72
N LEU A 68 -4.58 -8.86 5.34
CA LEU A 68 -4.95 -10.10 6.01
C LEU A 68 -5.64 -11.00 4.99
N TYR A 69 -5.06 -12.17 4.73
CA TYR A 69 -5.50 -13.06 3.66
C TYR A 69 -6.02 -14.39 4.20
N SER A 70 -7.17 -14.86 3.70
CA SER A 70 -7.70 -16.20 4.03
C SER A 70 -7.15 -17.22 3.05
N THR A 71 -6.31 -18.14 3.52
CA THR A 71 -5.80 -19.25 2.70
C THR A 71 -6.86 -20.31 2.40
N GLY A 72 -7.94 -20.36 3.21
CA GLY A 72 -9.06 -21.27 3.00
C GLY A 72 -10.03 -20.79 1.92
N ASP A 73 -10.30 -19.48 1.90
CA ASP A 73 -11.19 -18.84 0.91
C ASP A 73 -10.45 -18.33 -0.32
N ARG A 74 -9.12 -18.18 -0.19
CA ARG A 74 -8.20 -17.63 -1.19
C ARG A 74 -8.56 -16.21 -1.64
N ILE A 75 -9.13 -15.44 -0.72
CA ILE A 75 -9.43 -14.02 -0.88
C ILE A 75 -8.93 -13.21 0.33
N PRO A 76 -8.64 -11.91 0.16
CA PRO A 76 -8.35 -11.03 1.27
C PRO A 76 -9.54 -10.88 2.21
N VAL A 77 -9.29 -11.05 3.51
CA VAL A 77 -10.22 -10.64 4.57
C VAL A 77 -10.30 -9.12 4.58
N TYR A 78 -9.15 -8.47 4.55
CA TYR A 78 -9.03 -7.04 4.28
C TYR A 78 -7.63 -6.66 3.75
N SER A 79 -7.55 -5.52 3.06
CA SER A 79 -6.35 -4.75 2.75
C SER A 79 -6.42 -3.39 3.46
N ALA A 80 -5.28 -2.91 3.98
CA ALA A 80 -5.14 -1.68 4.72
C ALA A 80 -4.10 -0.76 4.07
N PHE A 81 -4.49 0.47 3.78
CA PHE A 81 -3.66 1.46 3.10
C PHE A 81 -4.02 2.88 3.55
N ARG A 82 -3.16 3.84 3.21
CA ARG A 82 -3.43 5.27 3.41
C ARG A 82 -3.88 5.87 2.09
N ALA A 83 -4.75 6.89 2.15
CA ALA A 83 -5.11 7.62 0.95
C ALA A 83 -3.85 8.24 0.33
N ALA A 84 -3.64 7.97 -0.95
CA ALA A 84 -2.49 8.45 -1.70
C ALA A 84 -2.96 9.34 -2.84
N HIS A 85 -2.09 10.26 -3.26
CA HIS A 85 -2.31 11.02 -4.48
C HIS A 85 -1.93 10.12 -5.68
N PRO A 86 -2.82 9.90 -6.65
CA PRO A 86 -2.57 8.98 -7.75
C PRO A 86 -1.31 9.36 -8.54
N ALA A 87 -0.43 8.39 -8.80
CA ALA A 87 0.68 8.57 -9.72
C ALA A 87 0.18 8.54 -11.19
N PRO A 88 0.87 9.19 -12.15
CA PRO A 88 0.48 9.16 -13.56
C PRO A 88 0.46 7.73 -14.13
N LEU A 89 -0.57 7.44 -14.94
CA LEU A 89 -0.83 6.13 -15.56
C LEU A 89 0.39 5.56 -16.30
N GLY A 90 0.63 4.25 -16.12
CA GLY A 90 1.60 3.54 -16.98
C GLY A 90 2.06 2.17 -16.53
N ALA A 91 1.27 1.42 -15.74
CA ALA A 91 1.66 0.08 -15.30
C ALA A 91 1.01 -1.02 -16.17
N GLU A 92 1.79 -2.02 -16.56
CA GLU A 92 1.30 -3.21 -17.24
C GLU A 92 0.52 -4.08 -16.24
N GLN A 93 -0.71 -4.46 -16.59
CA GLN A 93 -1.57 -5.29 -15.74
C GLN A 93 -1.12 -6.75 -15.81
N ARG A 94 -0.12 -7.12 -15.01
CA ARG A 94 0.27 -8.52 -14.79
C ARG A 94 -0.13 -8.93 -13.38
N TRP A 95 -0.85 -10.04 -13.26
CA TRP A 95 -1.25 -10.58 -11.97
C TRP A 95 -0.09 -11.31 -11.32
N LEU A 96 0.16 -10.98 -10.06
CA LEU A 96 1.34 -11.41 -9.31
C LEU A 96 0.91 -12.32 -8.16
N VAL A 97 1.79 -13.24 -7.79
CA VAL A 97 1.60 -14.17 -6.67
C VAL A 97 2.56 -13.84 -5.54
N GLU A 98 2.26 -14.38 -4.35
CA GLU A 98 3.12 -14.31 -3.17
C GLU A 98 3.69 -15.70 -2.89
N PRO A 99 4.89 -16.04 -3.42
CA PRO A 99 5.49 -17.38 -3.32
C PRO A 99 5.55 -17.93 -1.89
N GLN A 100 5.85 -17.06 -0.92
CA GLN A 100 6.01 -17.35 0.51
C GLN A 100 4.73 -17.88 1.19
N ILE A 101 3.56 -17.70 0.58
CA ILE A 101 2.29 -18.23 1.11
C ILE A 101 2.20 -19.74 0.91
N ASP A 102 2.49 -20.20 -0.31
CA ASP A 102 2.43 -21.62 -0.66
C ASP A 102 3.66 -22.36 -0.14
N ASP A 103 4.86 -21.77 -0.35
CA ASP A 103 6.14 -22.34 0.05
C ASP A 103 6.96 -21.32 0.88
N PRO A 104 6.94 -21.44 2.22
CA PRO A 104 7.74 -20.58 3.11
C PRO A 104 9.26 -20.73 2.93
N SER A 105 9.73 -21.75 2.21
CA SER A 105 11.14 -21.98 1.89
C SER A 105 11.54 -21.51 0.50
N SER A 106 10.61 -20.90 -0.25
CA SER A 106 10.88 -20.32 -1.56
C SER A 106 11.95 -19.24 -1.48
N SER A 107 12.89 -19.26 -2.43
CA SER A 107 13.93 -18.23 -2.59
C SER A 107 13.51 -17.08 -3.52
N LEU A 108 12.28 -17.08 -4.02
CA LEU A 108 11.76 -16.01 -4.88
C LEU A 108 11.45 -14.76 -4.07
N GLU A 109 11.56 -13.60 -4.73
CA GLU A 109 11.18 -12.31 -4.17
C GLU A 109 9.65 -12.22 -3.95
N GLU A 110 9.23 -11.28 -3.11
CA GLU A 110 7.79 -10.93 -2.96
C GLU A 110 7.24 -10.43 -4.29
N VAL A 111 5.94 -10.61 -4.51
CA VAL A 111 5.27 -10.07 -5.69
C VAL A 111 5.92 -10.58 -6.99
N THR A 112 5.84 -11.89 -7.23
CA THR A 112 6.46 -12.57 -8.38
C THR A 112 5.43 -12.91 -9.47
N ASP A 113 5.85 -12.96 -10.73
CA ASP A 113 5.02 -13.44 -11.84
C ASP A 113 4.66 -14.92 -11.65
N GLU A 114 3.41 -15.29 -11.94
CA GLU A 114 2.92 -16.66 -11.80
C GLU A 114 3.73 -17.66 -12.65
N ALA A 115 4.18 -17.26 -13.84
CA ALA A 115 4.97 -18.12 -14.73
C ALA A 115 6.33 -18.47 -14.11
N ASP A 116 6.98 -17.51 -13.47
CA ASP A 116 8.26 -17.70 -12.79
C ASP A 116 8.08 -18.59 -11.54
N ALA A 117 7.03 -18.31 -10.77
CA ALA A 117 6.68 -19.08 -9.57
C ALA A 117 6.35 -20.55 -9.87
N THR A 118 5.70 -20.83 -11.01
CA THR A 118 5.27 -22.19 -11.40
C THR A 118 6.44 -23.18 -11.46
N SER A 119 7.63 -22.70 -11.82
CA SER A 119 8.82 -23.54 -11.97
C SER A 119 9.57 -23.81 -10.66
N SER A 120 9.37 -22.96 -9.65
CA SER A 120 10.27 -22.85 -8.49
C SER A 120 9.56 -22.99 -7.14
N VAL A 121 8.23 -22.77 -7.09
CA VAL A 121 7.44 -22.85 -5.86
C VAL A 121 6.77 -24.21 -5.74
N ASN A 122 7.02 -24.91 -4.64
CA ASN A 122 6.34 -26.18 -4.38
C ASN A 122 4.88 -25.93 -3.99
N ASN A 123 3.95 -26.68 -4.60
CA ASN A 123 2.51 -26.59 -4.33
C ASN A 123 1.91 -25.19 -4.56
N LEU A 124 2.40 -24.48 -5.59
CA LEU A 124 1.83 -23.19 -6.01
C LEU A 124 0.31 -23.29 -6.19
N GLY A 125 -0.43 -22.34 -5.62
CA GLY A 125 -1.88 -22.29 -5.65
C GLY A 125 -2.58 -23.23 -4.66
N SER A 126 -1.85 -23.79 -3.68
CA SER A 126 -2.45 -24.62 -2.63
C SER A 126 -3.18 -23.77 -1.58
N LYS A 127 -2.65 -22.58 -1.28
CA LYS A 127 -3.12 -21.63 -0.27
C LYS A 127 -3.46 -20.26 -0.83
N GLN A 128 -3.12 -19.96 -2.07
CA GLN A 128 -3.52 -18.73 -2.76
C GLN A 128 -4.26 -19.01 -4.07
N ALA A 129 -4.92 -18.00 -4.61
CA ALA A 129 -5.53 -18.05 -5.93
C ALA A 129 -4.47 -17.90 -7.03
N LEU A 130 -4.71 -18.52 -8.19
CA LEU A 130 -3.90 -18.34 -9.40
C LEU A 130 -4.74 -17.71 -10.52
N ASN A 131 -4.09 -17.06 -11.48
CA ASN A 131 -4.74 -16.50 -12.67
C ASN A 131 -5.52 -17.58 -13.43
N ALA A 132 -4.97 -18.80 -13.50
CA ALA A 132 -5.64 -19.97 -14.09
C ALA A 132 -6.99 -20.33 -13.43
N ASP A 133 -7.19 -19.97 -12.16
CA ASP A 133 -8.44 -20.26 -11.44
C ASP A 133 -9.61 -19.41 -11.98
N TYR A 134 -9.32 -18.23 -12.55
CA TYR A 134 -10.33 -17.33 -13.13
C TYR A 134 -10.59 -17.58 -14.62
N LEU A 135 -9.64 -18.20 -15.35
CA LEU A 135 -9.74 -18.40 -16.80
C LEU A 135 -11.00 -19.18 -17.20
N GLY A 136 -11.82 -18.64 -18.10
CA GLY A 136 -13.05 -19.29 -18.57
C GLY A 136 -14.18 -19.30 -17.54
N SER A 137 -14.09 -18.51 -16.47
CA SER A 137 -15.21 -18.19 -15.58
C SER A 137 -15.84 -16.85 -15.97
N ASP A 138 -17.04 -16.58 -15.44
CA ASP A 138 -17.70 -15.26 -15.56
C ASP A 138 -17.13 -14.21 -14.59
N TYR A 139 -16.09 -14.56 -13.82
CA TYR A 139 -15.48 -13.71 -12.81
C TYR A 139 -14.09 -13.24 -13.24
N GLN A 140 -13.79 -12.01 -12.85
CA GLN A 140 -12.49 -11.38 -12.99
C GLN A 140 -11.84 -11.19 -11.61
N THR A 141 -10.54 -10.94 -11.62
CA THR A 141 -9.72 -10.58 -10.48
C THR A 141 -9.99 -9.13 -10.07
N GLY A 142 -10.88 -8.93 -9.10
CA GLY A 142 -11.27 -7.62 -8.58
C GLY A 142 -10.43 -7.17 -7.39
N GLN A 143 -9.69 -6.07 -7.53
CA GLN A 143 -8.85 -5.48 -6.49
C GLN A 143 -9.69 -4.86 -5.37
N LEU A 144 -9.36 -5.18 -4.12
CA LEU A 144 -9.93 -4.47 -2.96
C LEU A 144 -9.22 -3.14 -2.71
N TYR A 145 -7.92 -3.08 -2.95
CA TYR A 145 -7.17 -1.83 -3.07
C TYR A 145 -6.82 -1.58 -4.55
N PRO A 146 -7.62 -0.78 -5.29
CA PRO A 146 -7.40 -0.55 -6.71
C PRO A 146 -6.11 0.19 -6.99
N PHE A 147 -5.46 -0.16 -8.11
CA PHE A 147 -4.26 0.54 -8.57
C PHE A 147 -4.46 2.05 -8.76
N SER A 148 -5.67 2.51 -9.13
CA SER A 148 -5.97 3.94 -9.29
C SER A 148 -5.84 4.75 -8.00
N LEU A 149 -5.97 4.09 -6.85
CA LEU A 149 -5.81 4.70 -5.52
C LEU A 149 -4.38 4.51 -4.96
N SER A 150 -3.49 3.94 -5.76
CA SER A 150 -2.09 3.71 -5.40
C SER A 150 -1.18 4.78 -5.96
N SER A 151 -0.21 5.19 -5.15
CA SER A 151 0.94 5.99 -5.60
C SER A 151 2.11 5.13 -6.07
N ASP A 152 1.99 3.79 -6.03
CA ASP A 152 3.04 2.87 -6.42
C ASP A 152 3.10 2.66 -7.95
N PRO A 153 4.20 3.04 -8.62
CA PRO A 153 4.38 2.73 -10.03
C PRO A 153 4.72 1.26 -10.31
N HIS A 154 5.05 0.46 -9.27
CA HIS A 154 5.59 -0.91 -9.37
C HIS A 154 4.60 -2.01 -8.93
N THR A 155 3.30 -1.77 -9.12
CA THR A 155 2.24 -2.80 -9.23
C THR A 155 1.99 -3.73 -8.05
N ALA A 156 2.39 -3.42 -6.80
CA ALA A 156 2.08 -4.28 -5.65
C ALA A 156 0.57 -4.55 -5.47
N THR A 157 -0.28 -3.64 -5.96
CA THR A 157 -1.74 -3.81 -5.92
C THR A 157 -2.27 -4.93 -6.83
N PHE A 158 -1.49 -5.39 -7.82
CA PHE A 158 -1.85 -6.48 -8.73
C PHE A 158 -1.51 -7.88 -8.19
N THR A 159 -1.22 -7.99 -6.88
CA THR A 159 -1.14 -9.31 -6.24
C THR A 159 -2.52 -9.94 -6.11
N LEU A 160 -2.62 -11.24 -6.39
CA LEU A 160 -3.86 -12.00 -6.25
C LEU A 160 -4.35 -12.07 -4.79
N THR A 161 -3.45 -11.85 -3.84
CA THR A 161 -3.76 -11.70 -2.42
C THR A 161 -4.51 -10.41 -2.09
N ASN A 162 -4.50 -9.41 -2.97
CA ASN A 162 -5.31 -8.18 -2.89
C ASN A 162 -6.59 -8.25 -3.74
N ALA A 163 -6.92 -9.41 -4.33
CA ALA A 163 -8.03 -9.56 -5.24
C ALA A 163 -9.06 -10.61 -4.77
N ALA A 164 -10.33 -10.38 -5.13
CA ALA A 164 -11.42 -11.32 -4.96
C ALA A 164 -12.21 -11.47 -6.29
N PRO A 165 -12.93 -12.58 -6.50
CA PRO A 165 -13.80 -12.74 -7.66
C PRO A 165 -14.89 -11.65 -7.74
N MET A 166 -14.92 -10.94 -8.87
CA MET A 166 -15.95 -9.94 -9.18
C MET A 166 -16.46 -10.13 -10.60
N THR A 167 -17.77 -9.95 -10.84
CA THR A 167 -18.27 -9.87 -12.22
C THR A 167 -17.73 -8.61 -12.90
N PRO A 168 -17.61 -8.56 -14.24
CA PRO A 168 -17.10 -7.39 -14.94
C PRO A 168 -17.92 -6.11 -14.69
N SER A 169 -19.24 -6.23 -14.57
CA SER A 169 -20.15 -5.12 -14.22
C SER A 169 -19.85 -4.59 -12.82
N PHE A 170 -19.79 -5.50 -11.85
CA PHE A 170 -19.55 -5.16 -10.46
C PHE A 170 -18.18 -4.54 -10.25
N GLN A 171 -17.12 -5.13 -10.81
CA GLN A 171 -15.75 -4.64 -10.68
C GLN A 171 -15.62 -3.20 -11.19
N LYS A 172 -16.17 -2.93 -12.38
CA LYS A 172 -16.15 -1.58 -12.96
C LYS A 172 -16.84 -0.58 -12.03
N GLN A 173 -18.02 -0.95 -11.52
CA GLN A 173 -18.79 -0.08 -10.65
C GLN A 173 -18.08 0.15 -9.31
N TRP A 174 -17.53 -0.91 -8.71
CA TRP A 174 -16.74 -0.85 -7.49
C TRP A 174 -15.57 0.13 -7.60
N TYR A 175 -14.78 0.06 -8.68
CA TYR A 175 -13.66 0.98 -8.88
C TYR A 175 -14.11 2.42 -9.08
N LEU A 176 -15.17 2.66 -9.86
CA LEU A 176 -15.71 4.00 -10.05
C LEU A 176 -16.20 4.59 -8.73
N THR A 177 -16.99 3.82 -7.97
CA THR A 177 -17.50 4.24 -6.66
C THR A 177 -16.38 4.53 -5.68
N LEU A 178 -15.35 3.67 -5.60
CA LEU A 178 -14.20 3.89 -4.71
C LEU A 178 -13.42 5.18 -5.05
N ASN A 179 -13.16 5.43 -6.33
CA ASN A 179 -12.48 6.66 -6.75
C ASN A 179 -13.32 7.89 -6.41
N SER A 180 -14.63 7.88 -6.72
CA SER A 180 -15.53 8.99 -6.38
C SER A 180 -15.64 9.22 -4.88
N LEU A 181 -15.74 8.16 -4.07
CA LEU A 181 -15.73 8.28 -2.61
C LEU A 181 -14.43 8.91 -2.10
N MET A 182 -13.29 8.46 -2.62
CA MET A 182 -11.99 8.97 -2.19
C MET A 182 -11.83 10.46 -2.54
N ASP A 183 -12.16 10.84 -3.78
CA ASP A 183 -11.91 12.18 -4.32
C ASP A 183 -12.94 13.21 -3.87
N LEU A 184 -14.22 12.83 -3.79
CA LEU A 184 -15.32 13.77 -3.53
C LEU A 184 -15.72 13.81 -2.06
N ALA A 185 -15.65 12.67 -1.36
CA ALA A 185 -16.24 12.54 -0.03
C ALA A 185 -15.19 12.47 1.09
N LEU A 186 -14.23 11.53 0.99
CA LEU A 186 -13.34 11.19 2.10
C LEU A 186 -12.12 12.13 2.19
N SER A 187 -11.29 12.22 1.15
CA SER A 187 -10.04 12.99 1.19
C SER A 187 -10.24 14.48 1.45
N PRO A 188 -11.23 15.18 0.84
CA PRO A 188 -11.48 16.59 1.11
C PRO A 188 -11.86 16.88 2.56
N GLN A 189 -12.50 15.93 3.24
CA GLN A 189 -12.90 16.06 4.65
C GLN A 189 -11.81 15.57 5.61
N CYS A 190 -10.65 15.13 5.11
CA CYS A 190 -9.52 14.68 5.91
C CYS A 190 -8.20 15.40 5.58
N GLY A 191 -8.25 16.73 5.40
CA GLY A 191 -7.03 17.53 5.20
C GLY A 191 -6.20 17.06 4.00
N ASN A 192 -6.87 16.72 2.88
CA ASN A 192 -6.29 16.14 1.66
C ASN A 192 -5.78 14.69 1.80
N GLY A 193 -6.20 13.96 2.84
CA GLY A 193 -6.04 12.52 2.95
C GLY A 193 -4.76 12.04 3.64
N GLU A 194 -3.91 12.93 4.16
CA GLU A 194 -2.65 12.51 4.82
C GLU A 194 -2.92 11.62 6.03
N GLU A 195 -3.89 11.97 6.88
CA GLU A 195 -4.28 11.18 8.06
C GLU A 195 -5.49 10.27 7.80
N LEU A 196 -5.72 9.90 6.53
CA LEU A 196 -6.83 9.04 6.14
C LEU A 196 -6.36 7.59 6.00
N TYR A 197 -6.83 6.75 6.92
CA TYR A 197 -6.58 5.32 6.99
C TYR A 197 -7.78 4.58 6.44
N ILE A 198 -7.54 3.67 5.50
CA ILE A 198 -8.58 2.94 4.78
C ILE A 198 -8.37 1.44 4.95
N LEU A 199 -9.46 0.75 5.24
CA LEU A 199 -9.57 -0.70 5.20
C LEU A 199 -10.57 -1.06 4.11
N THR A 200 -10.24 -1.97 3.21
CA THR A 200 -11.19 -2.58 2.28
C THR A 200 -11.18 -4.09 2.43
N GLY A 201 -12.33 -4.74 2.40
CA GLY A 201 -12.42 -6.17 2.65
C GLY A 201 -13.51 -6.86 1.86
N ALA A 202 -13.50 -8.19 1.91
CA ALA A 202 -14.49 -9.05 1.30
C ALA A 202 -15.01 -10.05 2.33
N VAL A 203 -16.34 -10.19 2.40
CA VAL A 203 -16.97 -11.23 3.22
C VAL A 203 -17.23 -12.46 2.35
N PRO A 204 -16.70 -13.64 2.73
CA PRO A 204 -16.85 -14.85 1.92
C PRO A 204 -18.31 -15.32 1.88
N SER A 205 -18.75 -15.83 0.73
CA SER A 205 -20.00 -16.60 0.60
C SER A 205 -19.73 -18.11 0.55
N ASP A 206 -20.77 -18.91 0.37
CA ASP A 206 -20.63 -20.36 0.14
C ASP A 206 -20.27 -20.74 -1.31
N LEU A 207 -20.25 -19.76 -2.23
CA LEU A 207 -19.99 -19.99 -3.65
C LEU A 207 -18.49 -19.88 -3.97
N LYS A 208 -18.01 -20.72 -4.90
CA LYS A 208 -16.61 -20.72 -5.34
C LYS A 208 -16.46 -20.73 -6.84
N VAL A 209 -15.49 -19.97 -7.35
CA VAL A 209 -15.00 -20.10 -8.72
C VAL A 209 -14.19 -21.39 -8.82
N LYS A 210 -14.67 -22.32 -9.66
CA LYS A 210 -14.05 -23.63 -9.91
C LYS A 210 -13.71 -24.41 -8.63
N ASP A 211 -14.57 -24.33 -7.61
CA ASP A 211 -14.36 -24.96 -6.29
C ASP A 211 -13.07 -24.54 -5.56
N LYS A 212 -12.42 -23.47 -5.99
CA LYS A 212 -11.11 -23.02 -5.47
C LYS A 212 -11.17 -21.69 -4.75
N VAL A 213 -11.67 -20.65 -5.42
CA VAL A 213 -11.63 -19.27 -4.90
C VAL A 213 -13.04 -18.84 -4.50
N THR A 214 -13.23 -18.44 -3.25
CA THR A 214 -14.54 -18.03 -2.74
C THR A 214 -15.01 -16.73 -3.37
N ILE A 215 -16.26 -16.70 -3.81
CA ILE A 215 -16.94 -15.51 -4.32
C ILE A 215 -17.44 -14.70 -3.11
N PRO A 216 -17.19 -13.38 -3.03
CA PRO A 216 -17.69 -12.57 -1.93
C PRO A 216 -19.22 -12.45 -1.93
N GLU A 217 -19.83 -12.49 -0.74
CA GLU A 217 -21.22 -12.08 -0.55
C GLU A 217 -21.37 -10.56 -0.70
N PHE A 218 -20.42 -9.83 -0.12
CA PHE A 218 -20.27 -8.39 -0.27
C PHE A 218 -18.83 -7.96 -0.05
N VAL A 219 -18.50 -6.78 -0.56
CA VAL A 219 -17.26 -6.06 -0.21
C VAL A 219 -17.59 -4.86 0.66
N TRP A 220 -16.61 -4.40 1.41
CA TRP A 220 -16.79 -3.30 2.34
C TRP A 220 -15.57 -2.38 2.37
N LEU A 221 -15.79 -1.15 2.82
CA LEU A 221 -14.76 -0.16 3.08
C LEU A 221 -15.00 0.46 4.46
N ALA A 222 -13.94 0.65 5.24
CA ALA A 222 -13.97 1.46 6.44
C ALA A 222 -12.89 2.54 6.34
N ALA A 223 -13.25 3.78 6.65
CA ALA A 223 -12.39 4.94 6.60
C ALA A 223 -12.27 5.57 7.98
N CYS A 224 -11.05 5.98 8.36
CA CYS A 224 -10.74 6.68 9.60
C CYS A 224 -9.84 7.89 9.28
N CYS A 225 -10.32 9.09 9.61
CA CYS A 225 -9.55 10.32 9.55
C CYS A 225 -9.03 10.70 10.93
N ALA A 226 -7.71 10.69 11.12
CA ALA A 226 -7.07 10.91 12.42
C ALA A 226 -6.61 12.36 12.66
N VAL A 227 -7.24 13.34 12.01
CA VAL A 227 -6.87 14.75 12.19
C VAL A 227 -7.24 15.21 13.62
N PRO A 228 -6.30 15.76 14.41
CA PRO A 228 -6.57 16.22 15.77
C PRO A 228 -7.74 17.21 15.84
N GLY A 229 -8.70 16.95 16.75
CA GLY A 229 -9.87 17.82 16.97
C GLY A 229 -10.87 17.87 15.81
N GLY A 230 -10.76 16.99 14.82
CA GLY A 230 -11.67 16.95 13.67
C GLY A 230 -11.69 15.59 12.98
N GLY A 231 -11.46 14.53 13.76
CA GLY A 231 -11.45 13.15 13.28
C GLY A 231 -12.85 12.61 13.03
N TRP A 232 -12.95 11.56 12.24
CA TRP A 232 -14.22 10.90 11.92
C TRP A 232 -13.96 9.49 11.40
N ALA A 233 -14.98 8.64 11.46
CA ALA A 233 -14.91 7.29 10.90
C ALA A 233 -16.23 6.90 10.23
N MET A 234 -16.15 6.26 9.07
CA MET A 234 -17.33 5.82 8.31
C MET A 234 -17.11 4.44 7.69
N GLY A 235 -18.19 3.68 7.56
CA GLY A 235 -18.21 2.38 6.89
C GLY A 235 -19.07 2.42 5.64
N PHE A 236 -18.76 1.53 4.70
CA PHE A 236 -19.51 1.34 3.47
C PHE A 236 -19.61 -0.14 3.13
N VAL A 237 -20.76 -0.56 2.61
CA VAL A 237 -21.02 -1.94 2.19
C VAL A 237 -21.53 -1.94 0.77
N LYS A 238 -21.02 -2.86 -0.05
CA LYS A 238 -21.50 -3.09 -1.40
C LYS A 238 -21.65 -4.57 -1.66
N HIS A 239 -22.90 -5.01 -1.77
CA HIS A 239 -23.24 -6.38 -2.13
C HIS A 239 -22.95 -6.68 -3.59
N THR A 240 -22.57 -7.93 -3.88
CA THR A 240 -22.13 -8.36 -5.22
C THR A 240 -23.28 -8.56 -6.23
N ARG A 241 -24.53 -8.36 -5.81
CA ARG A 241 -25.72 -8.49 -6.67
C ARG A 241 -25.85 -7.31 -7.62
N ASP A 242 -26.24 -7.59 -8.86
CA ASP A 242 -26.39 -6.56 -9.88
C ASP A 242 -27.47 -5.53 -9.48
N GLY A 243 -27.11 -4.24 -9.57
CA GLY A 243 -28.01 -3.12 -9.29
C GLY A 243 -28.02 -2.66 -7.83
N GLU A 244 -27.30 -3.35 -6.93
CA GLU A 244 -27.15 -2.90 -5.55
C GLU A 244 -26.11 -1.78 -5.44
N VAL A 245 -26.55 -0.66 -4.86
CA VAL A 245 -25.79 0.58 -4.68
C VAL A 245 -24.92 0.46 -3.43
N ILE A 246 -23.82 1.20 -3.36
CA ILE A 246 -23.06 1.26 -2.10
C ILE A 246 -23.89 1.87 -0.97
N GLU A 247 -23.89 1.24 0.20
CA GLU A 247 -24.59 1.68 1.40
C GLU A 247 -23.58 2.29 2.37
N ASP A 248 -23.88 3.46 2.91
CA ASP A 248 -23.16 4.06 4.03
C ASP A 248 -23.69 3.54 5.36
N VAL A 249 -22.78 3.20 6.26
CA VAL A 249 -23.07 2.69 7.60
C VAL A 249 -22.11 3.28 8.62
N MET A 250 -22.50 3.28 9.88
CA MET A 250 -21.55 3.59 10.95
C MET A 250 -20.53 2.45 11.08
N VAL A 251 -19.28 2.76 11.45
CA VAL A 251 -18.24 1.71 11.63
C VAL A 251 -18.71 0.62 12.61
N LYS A 252 -19.42 0.99 13.69
CA LYS A 252 -20.00 0.04 14.65
C LYS A 252 -21.07 -0.89 14.07
N GLU A 253 -21.77 -0.44 13.04
CA GLU A 253 -22.76 -1.26 12.34
C GLU A 253 -22.06 -2.17 11.34
N LEU A 254 -21.07 -1.64 10.61
CA LEU A 254 -20.20 -2.45 9.76
C LEU A 254 -19.54 -3.58 10.55
N GLU A 255 -18.96 -3.30 11.72
CA GLU A 255 -18.38 -4.31 12.62
C GLU A 255 -19.35 -5.45 12.94
N LYS A 256 -20.66 -5.17 13.08
CA LYS A 256 -21.70 -6.21 13.33
C LYS A 256 -22.06 -7.02 12.10
N LEU A 257 -21.87 -6.46 10.90
CA LEU A 257 -22.09 -7.16 9.63
C LEU A 257 -20.91 -8.07 9.29
N LEU A 258 -19.72 -7.78 9.81
CA LEU A 258 -18.51 -8.56 9.55
C LEU A 258 -18.44 -9.83 10.41
N PRO A 259 -17.90 -10.94 9.87
CA PRO A 259 -17.66 -12.14 10.65
C PRO A 259 -16.80 -11.85 11.88
N PHE A 260 -17.14 -12.50 13.00
CA PHE A 260 -16.44 -12.40 14.30
C PHE A 260 -16.58 -11.06 15.04
N ASN A 261 -17.41 -10.12 14.56
CA ASN A 261 -17.63 -8.81 15.18
C ASN A 261 -16.32 -8.09 15.53
N PRO A 262 -15.45 -7.82 14.55
CA PRO A 262 -14.13 -7.29 14.79
C PRO A 262 -14.19 -5.85 15.31
N GLN A 263 -13.07 -5.39 15.87
CA GLN A 263 -12.85 -3.97 16.12
C GLN A 263 -11.96 -3.44 14.99
N LEU A 264 -12.52 -2.63 14.08
CA LEU A 264 -11.82 -2.17 12.87
C LEU A 264 -10.82 -1.05 13.17
N PHE A 265 -11.21 -0.09 14.01
CA PHE A 265 -10.36 1.00 14.45
C PHE A 265 -10.33 1.07 15.97
N GLN A 266 -9.15 1.23 16.55
CA GLN A 266 -9.00 1.53 17.97
C GLN A 266 -9.76 2.82 18.28
N ASP A 267 -10.56 2.79 19.35
CA ASP A 267 -11.39 3.92 19.81
C ASP A 267 -12.18 4.61 18.69
N ASN A 268 -12.59 3.89 17.64
CA ASN A 268 -13.33 4.40 16.47
C ASN A 268 -12.75 5.71 15.89
N CYS A 269 -11.42 5.78 15.79
CA CYS A 269 -10.73 6.97 15.27
C CYS A 269 -10.89 8.22 16.16
N GLY A 270 -10.96 8.04 17.49
CA GLY A 270 -11.14 9.14 18.45
C GLY A 270 -12.61 9.43 18.79
N GLU A 271 -13.37 8.39 19.13
CA GLU A 271 -14.83 8.38 19.41
C GLU A 271 -15.38 9.56 20.20
N MET A 272 -14.59 10.17 21.11
CA MET A 272 -15.04 11.30 21.93
C MET A 272 -15.11 12.64 21.18
N GLU A 273 -14.54 12.76 19.97
CA GLU A 273 -14.40 14.01 19.22
C GLU A 273 -14.74 13.85 17.72
N GLN A 274 -15.73 13.02 17.37
CA GLN A 274 -16.14 12.88 15.97
C GLN A 274 -16.76 14.18 15.43
N ASP A 275 -16.23 14.66 14.30
CA ASP A 275 -16.69 15.87 13.64
C ASP A 275 -17.98 15.61 12.84
N THR A 276 -19.13 15.84 13.49
CA THR A 276 -20.44 15.61 12.88
C THR A 276 -20.71 16.49 11.65
N GLU A 277 -20.08 17.67 11.55
CA GLU A 277 -20.27 18.56 10.41
C GLU A 277 -19.56 17.98 9.17
N LYS A 278 -18.34 17.49 9.34
CA LYS A 278 -17.62 16.76 8.28
C LYS A 278 -18.35 15.49 7.88
N MET A 279 -18.82 14.69 8.84
CA MET A 279 -19.59 13.48 8.53
C MET A 279 -20.85 13.79 7.72
N LYS A 280 -21.57 14.88 8.06
CA LYS A 280 -22.71 15.33 7.27
C LYS A 280 -22.32 15.70 5.83
N LYS A 281 -21.21 16.41 5.65
CA LYS A 281 -20.68 16.73 4.30
C LYS A 281 -20.29 15.48 3.53
N ILE A 282 -19.69 14.48 4.18
CA ILE A 282 -19.39 13.18 3.58
C ILE A 282 -20.68 12.52 3.10
N LEU A 283 -21.70 12.44 3.96
CA LEU A 283 -23.00 11.86 3.61
C LEU A 283 -23.68 12.58 2.44
N GLU A 284 -23.60 13.91 2.37
CA GLU A 284 -24.11 14.68 1.23
C GLU A 284 -23.41 14.28 -0.08
N MET A 285 -22.09 14.13 -0.08
CA MET A 285 -21.33 13.68 -1.26
C MET A 285 -21.58 12.20 -1.59
N VAL A 286 -21.72 11.34 -0.58
CA VAL A 286 -22.04 9.92 -0.76
C VAL A 286 -23.40 9.76 -1.43
N ASN A 287 -24.41 10.52 -1.00
CA ASN A 287 -25.73 10.53 -1.64
C ASN A 287 -25.63 10.89 -3.13
N GLN A 288 -24.79 11.85 -3.50
CA GLN A 288 -24.54 12.18 -4.90
C GLN A 288 -23.93 11.00 -5.67
N VAL A 289 -22.92 10.33 -5.10
CA VAL A 289 -22.29 9.15 -5.72
C VAL A 289 -23.30 8.02 -5.90
N GLN A 290 -24.14 7.76 -4.89
CA GLN A 290 -25.22 6.77 -4.95
C GLN A 290 -26.23 7.11 -6.05
N ASP A 291 -26.60 8.39 -6.22
CA ASP A 291 -27.54 8.82 -7.25
C ASP A 291 -26.96 8.72 -8.67
N GLU A 292 -25.66 9.01 -8.84
CA GLU A 292 -24.95 8.77 -10.10
C GLU A 292 -24.93 7.29 -10.47
N GLU A 293 -24.66 6.41 -9.49
CA GLU A 293 -24.71 4.96 -9.65
C GLU A 293 -26.11 4.46 -10.04
N ARG A 294 -27.17 4.90 -9.35
CA ARG A 294 -28.58 4.57 -9.67
C ARG A 294 -28.96 4.99 -11.09
N ARG A 295 -28.53 6.19 -11.53
CA ARG A 295 -28.77 6.69 -12.88
C ARG A 295 -28.05 5.86 -13.94
N ALA A 296 -26.78 5.53 -13.71
CA ALA A 296 -25.99 4.68 -14.61
C ALA A 296 -26.63 3.29 -14.80
N HIS A 297 -27.18 2.70 -13.74
CA HIS A 297 -27.91 1.43 -13.83
C HIS A 297 -29.19 1.54 -14.66
N THR A 298 -29.98 2.60 -14.47
CA THR A 298 -31.24 2.81 -15.20
C THR A 298 -30.99 3.00 -16.71
N GLU A 299 -29.95 3.76 -17.06
CA GLU A 299 -29.56 3.96 -18.47
C GLU A 299 -28.96 2.69 -19.10
N GLY A 300 -28.19 1.91 -18.33
CA GLY A 300 -27.65 0.61 -18.77
C GLY A 300 -28.73 -0.43 -19.04
N ALA A 301 -29.76 -0.51 -18.19
CA ALA A 301 -30.89 -1.43 -18.38
C ALA A 301 -31.72 -1.11 -19.63
N SER A 302 -31.80 0.18 -20.03
CA SER A 302 -32.49 0.61 -21.26
C SER A 302 -31.78 0.19 -22.56
N ARG A 303 -30.53 -0.28 -22.47
CA ARG A 303 -29.69 -0.69 -23.61
C ARG A 303 -29.36 -2.18 -23.57
N THR A 304 -30.37 -3.04 -23.62
CA THR A 304 -30.18 -4.45 -24.00
C THR A 304 -30.90 -4.76 -25.32
N PRO A 305 -30.23 -5.25 -26.37
CA PRO A 305 -30.87 -5.59 -27.64
C PRO A 305 -31.57 -6.96 -27.52
N SER A 306 -32.87 -6.96 -27.76
CA SER A 306 -33.67 -8.17 -27.95
C SER A 306 -33.17 -8.94 -29.18
N SER A 307 -32.72 -10.17 -28.96
CA SER A 307 -32.48 -11.17 -29.99
C SER A 307 -33.79 -11.70 -30.59
N THR A 308 -33.76 -11.91 -31.90
CA THR A 308 -34.70 -12.66 -32.77
C THR A 308 -36.12 -12.10 -32.98
N ARG A 309 -36.45 -11.66 -34.21
CA ARG A 309 -36.99 -12.50 -35.32
C ARG A 309 -37.57 -11.64 -36.46
N SER A 310 -37.06 -11.89 -37.68
CA SER A 310 -37.71 -11.82 -39.01
C SER A 310 -38.72 -10.70 -39.34
N SER A 311 -38.47 -9.92 -40.40
CA SER A 311 -39.21 -10.10 -41.67
C SER A 311 -38.67 -9.25 -42.83
N ARG A 312 -38.95 -9.82 -44.00
CA ARG A 312 -38.48 -9.59 -45.38
C ARG A 312 -39.23 -8.42 -46.05
N SER A 313 -38.65 -7.95 -47.17
CA SER A 313 -39.31 -7.21 -48.29
C SER A 313 -39.40 -5.68 -48.09
N ALA A 314 -39.23 -4.81 -49.09
CA ALA A 314 -38.96 -4.95 -50.51
C ALA A 314 -38.59 -3.56 -51.12
N LEU A 315 -37.78 -3.61 -52.18
CA LEU A 315 -37.71 -2.77 -53.39
C LEU A 315 -37.51 -1.22 -53.38
N LEU A 316 -36.36 -0.86 -53.98
CA LEU A 316 -36.05 0.14 -55.04
C LEU A 316 -35.99 1.67 -54.78
N PRO A 317 -34.89 2.35 -55.26
CA PRO A 317 -34.73 3.81 -55.33
C PRO A 317 -35.08 4.37 -56.74
N PRO A 318 -35.16 5.71 -56.94
CA PRO A 318 -35.31 6.27 -58.27
C PRO A 318 -33.95 6.54 -58.95
N GLU A 319 -34.00 6.35 -60.26
CA GLU A 319 -32.97 6.43 -61.29
C GLU A 319 -32.27 7.80 -61.43
N THR A 320 -30.99 7.77 -61.82
CA THR A 320 -30.31 8.87 -62.52
C THR A 320 -29.97 8.43 -63.94
N SER A 321 -30.39 9.24 -64.90
CA SER A 321 -30.16 9.12 -66.34
C SER A 321 -28.69 9.35 -66.75
N GLY A 322 -28.29 8.80 -67.90
CA GLY A 322 -27.21 9.38 -68.71
C GLY A 322 -26.05 8.47 -69.14
N GLU A 323 -26.34 7.54 -70.06
CA GLU A 323 -25.60 7.30 -71.31
C GLU A 323 -24.04 7.26 -71.38
N LYS A 324 -23.54 6.01 -71.39
CA LYS A 324 -22.50 5.40 -72.26
C LYS A 324 -21.42 6.29 -72.91
N SER A 325 -20.28 6.41 -72.22
CA SER A 325 -18.94 6.04 -72.72
C SER A 325 -18.05 5.87 -71.47
N SER A 326 -17.32 4.80 -71.20
CA SER A 326 -16.26 4.24 -72.01
C SER A 326 -15.86 2.88 -71.40
N LEU A 327 -15.68 1.88 -72.26
CA LEU A 327 -15.18 0.54 -71.91
C LEU A 327 -13.70 0.55 -71.42
N LEU A 328 -13.08 1.73 -71.29
CA LEU A 328 -11.72 1.94 -70.80
C LEU A 328 -11.62 2.08 -69.26
N GLY A 329 -12.69 2.49 -68.58
CA GLY A 329 -12.70 2.62 -67.12
C GLY A 329 -12.73 1.28 -66.37
N LYS A 330 -13.12 0.19 -67.05
CA LYS A 330 -13.27 -1.14 -66.43
C LYS A 330 -12.01 -2.02 -66.49
N LEU A 331 -11.02 -1.69 -67.33
CA LEU A 331 -9.74 -2.43 -67.36
C LEU A 331 -8.67 -1.85 -66.42
N LEU A 332 -8.72 -0.54 -66.11
CA LEU A 332 -7.76 0.08 -65.18
C LEU A 332 -8.03 -0.25 -63.70
N GLY A 333 -9.28 -0.58 -63.35
CA GLY A 333 -9.68 -0.90 -61.98
C GLY A 333 -9.20 -2.26 -61.46
N PHE A 334 -8.88 -3.20 -62.36
CA PHE A 334 -8.45 -4.55 -61.99
C PHE A 334 -6.93 -4.65 -61.70
N ILE A 335 -6.14 -3.70 -62.20
CA ILE A 335 -4.70 -3.61 -61.91
C ILE A 335 -4.47 -2.69 -60.71
N ALA A 336 -5.25 -1.61 -60.53
CA ALA A 336 -4.98 -0.62 -59.49
C ALA A 336 -5.30 -1.07 -58.04
N THR A 337 -6.23 -2.01 -57.84
CA THR A 337 -6.66 -2.46 -56.50
C THR A 337 -5.56 -3.14 -55.67
N PRO A 338 -4.76 -4.09 -56.21
CA PRO A 338 -3.66 -4.69 -55.45
C PRO A 338 -2.53 -3.70 -55.16
N PHE A 339 -2.22 -2.77 -56.08
CA PHE A 339 -1.20 -1.74 -55.85
C PHE A 339 -1.60 -0.73 -54.77
N ILE A 340 -2.88 -0.32 -54.71
CA ILE A 340 -3.38 0.56 -53.65
C ILE A 340 -3.28 -0.12 -52.28
N LYS A 341 -3.61 -1.41 -52.19
CA LYS A 341 -3.46 -2.20 -50.96
C LYS A 341 -1.99 -2.38 -50.55
N LEU A 342 -1.09 -2.57 -51.52
CA LEU A 342 0.35 -2.65 -51.28
C LEU A 342 0.91 -1.31 -50.78
N CYS A 343 0.52 -0.19 -51.40
CA CYS A 343 0.90 1.15 -50.95
C CYS A 343 0.35 1.46 -49.54
N GLN A 344 -0.88 1.04 -49.22
CA GLN A 344 -1.43 1.15 -47.86
C GLN A 344 -0.63 0.33 -46.85
N LEU A 345 -0.23 -0.90 -47.19
CA LEU A 345 0.58 -1.74 -46.31
C LEU A 345 1.97 -1.11 -46.07
N ILE A 346 2.63 -0.62 -47.12
CA ILE A 346 3.94 0.05 -47.02
C ILE A 346 3.82 1.33 -46.19
N TYR A 347 2.74 2.09 -46.36
CA TYR A 347 2.47 3.30 -45.58
C TYR A 347 2.23 2.98 -44.09
N CYS A 348 1.45 1.93 -43.79
CA CYS A 348 1.25 1.46 -42.42
C CYS A 348 2.55 0.96 -41.77
N LEU A 349 3.39 0.24 -42.53
CA LEU A 349 4.71 -0.20 -42.07
C LEU A 349 5.64 0.97 -41.80
N ALA A 350 5.68 1.97 -42.70
CA ALA A 350 6.49 3.17 -42.51
C ALA A 350 6.06 3.97 -41.27
N ILE A 351 4.75 4.11 -41.01
CA ILE A 351 4.24 4.74 -39.78
C ILE A 351 4.56 3.90 -38.54
N GLY A 352 4.44 2.58 -38.62
CA GLY A 352 4.81 1.68 -37.52
C GLY A 352 6.27 1.82 -37.14
N ILE A 353 7.16 1.82 -38.14
CA ILE A 353 8.60 2.04 -37.96
C ILE A 353 8.85 3.44 -37.38
N LEU A 354 8.21 4.48 -37.91
CA LEU A 354 8.37 5.85 -37.40
C LEU A 354 7.91 5.99 -35.95
N LYS A 355 6.78 5.36 -35.57
CA LYS A 355 6.31 5.34 -34.19
C LYS A 355 7.30 4.62 -33.28
N TYR A 356 7.82 3.48 -33.73
CA TYR A 356 8.76 2.69 -32.96
C TYR A 356 10.10 3.41 -32.80
N THR A 357 10.61 4.08 -33.84
CA THR A 357 11.84 4.87 -33.74
C THR A 357 11.68 6.09 -32.85
N VAL A 358 10.55 6.80 -32.92
CA VAL A 358 10.25 7.91 -31.99
C VAL A 358 10.15 7.39 -30.55
N TYR A 359 9.48 6.26 -30.33
CA TYR A 359 9.37 5.64 -29.01
C TYR A 359 10.73 5.20 -28.48
N PHE A 360 11.56 4.58 -29.31
CA PHE A 360 12.91 4.17 -28.95
C PHE A 360 13.80 5.37 -28.62
N VAL A 361 13.77 6.43 -29.43
CA VAL A 361 14.52 7.67 -29.14
C VAL A 361 14.04 8.29 -27.83
N TRP A 362 12.73 8.36 -27.60
CA TRP A 362 12.18 8.85 -26.34
C TRP A 362 12.64 8.00 -25.15
N TYR A 363 12.59 6.68 -25.26
CA TYR A 363 13.06 5.74 -24.25
C TYR A 363 14.55 5.92 -23.93
N VAL A 364 15.40 6.03 -24.96
CA VAL A 364 16.84 6.28 -24.78
C VAL A 364 17.08 7.64 -24.11
N THR A 365 16.38 8.70 -24.53
CA THR A 365 16.52 10.02 -23.90
C THR A 365 16.12 9.98 -22.42
N LYS A 366 15.02 9.28 -22.08
CA LYS A 366 14.55 9.09 -20.71
C LYS A 366 15.59 8.33 -19.86
N GLN A 367 16.18 7.26 -20.41
CA GLN A 367 17.18 6.48 -19.69
C GLN A 367 18.48 7.27 -19.47
N VAL A 368 18.89 8.10 -20.44
CA VAL A 368 20.03 9.01 -20.29
C VAL A 368 19.75 10.09 -19.25
N THR A 369 18.56 10.69 -19.22
CA THR A 369 18.21 11.70 -18.22
C THR A 369 18.20 11.13 -16.79
N TYR A 370 17.63 9.94 -16.58
CA TYR A 370 17.66 9.29 -15.26
C TYR A 370 19.07 8.88 -14.84
N GLY A 371 19.89 8.41 -15.77
CA GLY A 371 21.30 8.12 -15.50
C GLY A 371 22.09 9.36 -15.08
N LEU A 372 21.86 10.50 -15.76
CA LEU A 372 22.51 11.77 -15.44
C LEU A 372 22.08 12.31 -14.07
N GLU A 373 20.78 12.25 -13.78
CA GLU A 373 20.21 12.71 -12.51
C GLU A 373 20.68 11.84 -11.33
N SER A 374 20.71 10.52 -11.50
CA SER A 374 21.27 9.59 -10.50
C SER A 374 22.76 9.84 -10.24
N CYS A 375 23.52 10.15 -11.29
CA CYS A 375 24.95 10.48 -11.17
C CYS A 375 25.18 11.81 -10.44
N LEU A 376 24.40 12.85 -10.79
CA LEU A 376 24.44 14.15 -10.11
C LEU A 376 24.00 14.05 -8.64
N TYR A 377 22.99 13.23 -8.34
CA TYR A 377 22.52 12.99 -6.97
C TYR A 377 23.58 12.27 -6.12
N ARG A 378 24.28 11.27 -6.68
CA ARG A 378 25.40 10.60 -6.00
C ARG A 378 26.60 11.54 -5.77
N LEU A 379 26.94 12.38 -6.76
CA LEU A 379 28.01 13.37 -6.58
C LEU A 379 27.65 14.43 -5.52
N GLY A 380 26.40 14.91 -5.56
CA GLY A 380 25.89 15.91 -4.61
C GLY A 380 25.80 15.36 -3.18
N SER A 381 25.26 14.17 -2.98
CA SER A 381 25.13 13.54 -1.66
C SER A 381 26.48 13.22 -1.01
N ALA A 382 27.46 12.74 -1.78
CA ALA A 382 28.82 12.55 -1.30
C ALA A 382 29.45 13.87 -0.86
N THR A 383 29.30 14.92 -1.68
CA THR A 383 29.85 16.25 -1.40
C THR A 383 29.23 16.88 -0.14
N ILE A 384 27.90 16.78 0.02
CA ILE A 384 27.19 17.29 1.21
C ILE A 384 27.62 16.53 2.48
N SER A 385 27.82 15.21 2.38
CA SER A 385 28.28 14.40 3.52
C SER A 385 29.69 14.81 3.98
N TYR A 386 30.59 15.10 3.03
CA TYR A 386 31.92 15.64 3.35
C TYR A 386 31.84 17.02 4.01
N PHE A 387 30.98 17.92 3.51
CA PHE A 387 30.81 19.25 4.11
C PHE A 387 30.18 19.21 5.50
N LEU A 388 29.21 18.32 5.75
CA LEU A 388 28.60 18.14 7.08
C LEU A 388 29.62 17.60 8.09
N ALA A 389 30.42 16.61 7.70
CA ALA A 389 31.49 16.07 8.56
C ALA A 389 32.56 17.12 8.90
N ILE A 390 32.95 17.96 7.94
CA ILE A 390 33.88 19.08 8.18
C ILE A 390 33.24 20.14 9.09
N GLY A 391 31.95 20.43 8.90
CA GLY A 391 31.20 21.38 9.73
C GLY A 391 31.10 20.94 11.19
N GLU A 392 30.87 19.66 11.45
CA GLU A 392 30.79 19.09 12.80
C GLU A 392 32.13 19.18 13.54
N GLU A 393 33.23 18.86 12.86
CA GLU A 393 34.57 18.98 13.43
C GLU A 393 34.97 20.44 13.70
N LEU A 394 34.69 21.35 12.76
CA LEU A 394 34.96 22.78 12.92
C LEU A 394 34.11 23.42 14.03
N ALA A 395 32.85 23.02 14.21
CA ALA A 395 32.00 23.50 15.30
C ALA A 395 32.47 22.98 16.68
N SER A 396 33.09 21.80 16.72
CA SER A 396 33.59 21.21 17.96
C SER A 396 34.79 21.98 18.56
N ILE A 397 35.58 22.66 17.72
CA ILE A 397 36.82 23.34 18.14
C ILE A 397 36.52 24.59 18.99
N PRO A 398 35.71 25.57 18.54
CA PRO A 398 35.32 26.73 19.36
C PRO A 398 34.62 26.32 20.66
N TRP A 399 33.79 25.27 20.63
CA TRP A 399 33.09 24.77 21.81
C TRP A 399 34.06 24.22 22.87
N LYS A 400 35.08 23.47 22.44
CA LYS A 400 36.15 22.97 23.32
C LYS A 400 36.97 24.13 23.89
N VAL A 401 37.31 25.14 23.09
CA VAL A 401 38.02 26.35 23.54
C VAL A 401 37.19 27.12 24.56
N LEU A 402 35.89 27.31 24.30
CA LEU A 402 34.96 27.98 25.23
C LEU A 402 34.90 27.25 26.58
N LYS A 403 34.85 25.91 26.56
CA LYS A 403 34.84 25.08 27.79
C LYS A 403 36.12 25.24 28.62
N VAL A 404 37.27 25.41 27.97
CA VAL A 404 38.55 25.67 28.63
C VAL A 404 38.58 27.10 29.17
N MET A 405 38.15 28.09 28.39
CA MET A 405 38.07 29.48 28.84
C MET A 405 37.20 29.61 30.09
N VAL A 406 36.00 29.02 30.12
CA VAL A 406 35.13 29.02 31.32
C VAL A 406 35.82 28.42 32.55
N ARG A 407 36.62 27.36 32.39
CA ARG A 407 37.39 26.77 33.49
C ARG A 407 38.49 27.69 33.99
N ILE A 408 39.21 28.34 33.07
CA ILE A 408 40.26 29.32 33.39
C ILE A 408 39.65 30.53 34.10
N THR A 409 38.57 31.11 33.57
CA THR A 409 37.89 32.26 34.18
C THR A 409 37.39 31.91 35.59
N ARG A 410 36.86 30.70 35.80
CA ARG A 410 36.44 30.23 37.13
C ARG A 410 37.61 30.06 38.09
N ALA A 411 38.76 29.60 37.62
CA ALA A 411 39.98 29.48 38.43
C ALA A 411 40.54 30.85 38.80
N ILE A 412 40.60 31.78 37.84
CA ILE A 412 41.03 33.16 38.06
C ILE A 412 40.09 33.86 39.03
N LEU A 413 38.76 33.68 38.90
CA LEU A 413 37.78 34.25 39.83
C LEU A 413 37.99 33.72 41.27
N ARG A 414 38.31 32.43 41.43
CA ARG A 414 38.66 31.87 42.75
C ARG A 414 39.95 32.46 43.31
N ILE A 415 40.96 32.66 42.48
CA ILE A 415 42.24 33.25 42.89
C ILE A 415 42.02 34.73 43.27
N LEU A 416 41.29 35.50 42.46
CA LEU A 416 40.90 36.88 42.78
C LEU A 416 40.08 36.97 44.06
N CYS A 417 39.14 36.05 44.30
CA CYS A 417 38.41 35.96 45.56
C CYS A 417 39.32 35.64 46.75
N CYS A 418 40.42 34.89 46.56
CA CYS A 418 41.41 34.64 47.61
C CYS A 418 42.33 35.85 47.84
N LEU A 419 42.75 36.53 46.79
CA LEU A 419 43.63 37.72 46.87
C LEU A 419 42.91 38.94 47.42
N LEU A 420 41.64 39.14 47.07
CA LEU A 420 40.80 40.20 47.65
C LEU A 420 40.38 39.90 49.11
N LYS A 421 40.66 38.69 49.61
CA LYS A 421 40.35 38.28 50.99
C LYS A 421 41.37 38.79 52.02
N GLU A 422 42.49 39.38 51.59
CA GLU A 422 43.42 40.05 52.49
C GLU A 422 42.99 41.48 52.86
N ASP A 423 42.01 42.08 52.17
CA ASP A 423 41.67 43.50 52.40
C ASP A 423 40.22 43.84 52.79
N LEU A 424 39.27 42.89 52.90
CA LEU A 424 37.95 43.24 53.44
C LEU A 424 37.20 42.06 54.06
N SER A 425 36.89 42.19 55.35
CA SER A 425 35.99 41.33 56.11
C SER A 425 34.54 41.47 55.63
N TYR A 426 34.02 40.50 54.89
CA TYR A 426 32.58 40.16 54.90
C TYR A 426 32.36 38.75 54.35
N CYS A 427 32.16 37.78 55.25
CA CYS A 427 31.51 36.51 54.93
C CYS A 427 30.03 36.63 55.31
N PRO A 428 29.07 36.45 54.38
CA PRO A 428 27.81 35.87 54.75
C PRO A 428 27.95 34.35 54.66
N GLU A 429 27.93 33.70 55.81
CA GLU A 429 27.46 32.32 55.92
C GLU A 429 26.10 32.21 55.24
N ILE A 430 25.99 31.41 54.18
CA ILE A 430 24.71 30.80 53.82
C ILE A 430 24.75 29.40 54.39
N SER A 431 24.29 29.33 55.63
CA SER A 431 23.87 28.11 56.30
C SER A 431 22.71 27.48 55.53
N GLN A 432 22.85 26.18 55.27
CA GLN A 432 21.76 25.31 54.84
C GLN A 432 20.62 25.32 55.88
N PRO A 433 19.34 25.30 55.49
CA PRO A 433 18.28 24.86 56.39
C PRO A 433 18.16 23.33 56.36
N LYS A 434 18.18 22.70 57.54
CA LYS A 434 17.85 21.28 57.78
C LYS A 434 16.41 21.12 58.30
N ARG A 435 15.82 19.93 58.01
CA ARG A 435 14.57 19.25 58.49
C ARG A 435 13.38 19.35 57.54
N ALA A 436 12.59 18.30 57.28
CA ALA A 436 12.45 16.93 57.80
C ALA A 436 11.91 16.04 56.64
N LEU A 437 12.09 14.72 56.58
CA LEU A 437 11.31 13.72 57.30
C LEU A 437 12.07 12.37 57.31
N ALA A 438 11.92 11.61 58.41
CA ALA A 438 12.46 10.27 58.58
C ALA A 438 11.51 9.21 57.98
N SER A 439 12.11 8.25 57.24
CA SER A 439 11.96 6.77 57.15
C SER A 439 10.61 6.09 57.52
N PRO A 440 10.23 4.92 56.92
CA PRO A 440 11.12 3.80 56.61
C PRO A 440 10.80 2.94 55.35
N ASP A 441 11.68 1.97 55.12
CA ASP A 441 11.45 0.66 54.48
C ASP A 441 11.26 0.46 52.96
N THR A 442 11.99 -0.56 52.53
CA THR A 442 11.76 -1.50 51.41
C THR A 442 12.26 -1.15 50.00
N SER A 443 13.39 -1.79 49.68
CA SER A 443 13.77 -2.36 48.39
C SER A 443 12.61 -2.74 47.46
N LEU A 444 12.79 -2.56 46.14
CA LEU A 444 12.92 -3.68 45.19
C LEU A 444 13.26 -3.16 43.78
N GLN A 445 14.43 -3.56 43.27
CA GLN A 445 14.57 -3.88 41.84
C GLN A 445 13.67 -5.09 41.53
N PRO A 446 13.03 -5.17 40.35
CA PRO A 446 12.56 -6.45 39.87
C PRO A 446 13.76 -7.24 39.35
N LYS A 447 14.14 -8.25 40.14
CA LYS A 447 14.88 -9.42 39.70
C LYS A 447 14.22 -10.02 38.45
N SER A 448 15.05 -10.27 37.46
CA SER A 448 14.93 -11.44 36.59
C SER A 448 14.81 -12.68 37.47
N HIS A 449 13.67 -13.37 37.41
CA HIS A 449 13.55 -14.76 37.80
C HIS A 449 13.38 -15.59 36.53
N ARG A 450 14.37 -16.44 36.27
CA ARG A 450 14.15 -17.73 35.64
C ARG A 450 14.58 -18.76 36.69
N ASP A 451 13.61 -19.26 37.44
CA ASP A 451 13.77 -20.46 38.27
C ASP A 451 13.42 -21.69 37.42
N SER A 452 14.28 -22.70 37.44
CA SER A 452 13.85 -24.06 37.81
C SER A 452 15.03 -25.01 38.00
N PRO A 453 14.85 -26.10 38.77
CA PRO A 453 15.84 -26.60 39.71
C PRO A 453 16.39 -27.98 39.33
N GLY A 454 17.40 -28.43 40.08
CA GLY A 454 17.43 -29.82 40.55
C GLY A 454 18.63 -30.68 40.12
N HIS A 455 19.37 -31.05 41.17
CA HIS A 455 20.03 -32.34 41.40
C HIS A 455 21.47 -32.58 40.92
N ASP A 456 22.33 -32.63 41.94
CA ASP A 456 23.27 -33.71 42.31
C ASP A 456 24.42 -34.07 41.34
N CYS A 457 25.67 -33.86 41.76
CA CYS A 457 26.41 -34.82 42.60
C CYS A 457 27.94 -34.55 42.58
N LEU A 458 28.55 -34.79 43.75
CA LEU A 458 29.92 -35.30 43.96
C LEU A 458 31.14 -34.45 43.58
N LEU A 459 31.83 -33.96 44.62
CA LEU A 459 33.29 -33.99 44.69
C LEU A 459 33.73 -34.02 46.16
N GLY A 460 34.11 -35.21 46.63
CA GLY A 460 34.95 -35.41 47.80
C GLY A 460 36.31 -35.93 47.33
N LEU A 461 37.36 -35.18 47.64
CA LEU A 461 38.76 -35.56 47.52
C LEU A 461 39.15 -36.64 48.55
N HIS A 462 40.25 -37.34 48.22
CA HIS A 462 41.03 -38.33 48.98
C HIS A 462 40.65 -39.81 48.88
#